data_AF-A0A7S0HM78-F1
#
_entry.id   AF-A0A7S0HM78-F1
#
_cell.length_a   1.000
_cell.length_b   1.000
_cell.length_c   1.000
_cell.angle_alpha   90.00
_cell.angle_beta   90.00
_cell.angle_gamma   90.00
#
_symmetry.space_group_name_H-M   'P 1'
#
loop_
_entity.id
_entity.type
_entity.pdbx_description
1 polymer ?
#
loop_
_entity_poly.entity_id
_entity_poly.type
_entity_poly.pdbx_seq_one_letter_code
_entity_poly.pdbx_strand_id
1 'polypeptide(L)'
;MRRNASLHALRVFAMVLMIPRAAAALARGYLNRRSGSLVPGAGFSVPHVVRTRCGLLDVDGFGHMNNAAYFTHCELARWQLIAEVGALAVMQRERLIFLVGSTVTRFRREVRPFQPFEVHTQVLGWDERSMVYEHNIRLSADSPPLSQTLCRAVVKSKGKLVSPEAFFEAMGLPTELVESRRGTMEGNETVAAFAALDAAQKASAAAA
;
A
#
# COMPACT_ATOMS: atom_id res chain seq x y z
N MET A 1 -13.64 34.75 -10.42
CA MET A 1 -12.24 34.28 -10.41
C MET A 1 -11.64 33.96 -9.02
N ARG A 2 -12.42 33.71 -7.94
CA ARG A 2 -11.86 33.46 -6.57
C ARG A 2 -11.83 31.99 -6.10
N ARG A 3 -12.25 31.01 -6.91
CA ARG A 3 -12.38 29.59 -6.50
C ARG A 3 -11.08 28.77 -6.52
N ASN A 4 -10.00 29.24 -7.16
CA ASN A 4 -8.76 28.45 -7.34
C ASN A 4 -7.72 28.60 -6.23
N ALA A 5 -7.72 29.70 -5.47
CA ALA A 5 -6.69 29.95 -4.46
C ALA A 5 -6.83 29.04 -3.22
N SER A 6 -8.06 28.73 -2.81
CA SER A 6 -8.32 27.86 -1.64
C SER A 6 -7.97 26.40 -1.90
N LEU A 7 -8.24 25.89 -3.11
CA LEU A 7 -7.87 24.54 -3.54
C LEU A 7 -6.35 24.37 -3.65
N HIS A 8 -5.64 25.43 -4.05
CA HIS A 8 -4.17 25.41 -4.14
C HIS A 8 -3.54 25.40 -2.74
N ALA A 9 -4.02 26.25 -1.83
CA ALA A 9 -3.58 26.26 -0.44
C ALA A 9 -3.87 24.93 0.28
N LEU A 10 -5.04 24.33 0.05
CA LEU A 10 -5.40 23.02 0.62
C LEU A 10 -4.52 21.89 0.06
N ARG A 11 -4.17 21.93 -1.23
CA ARG A 11 -3.24 20.97 -1.85
C ARG A 11 -1.83 21.09 -1.31
N VAL A 12 -1.31 22.32 -1.19
CA VAL A 12 0.02 22.57 -0.60
C VAL A 12 0.04 22.13 0.87
N PHE A 13 -1.02 22.44 1.63
CA PHE A 13 -1.17 22.03 3.02
C PHE A 13 -1.22 20.50 3.18
N ALA A 14 -2.03 19.80 2.38
CA ALA A 14 -2.07 18.33 2.38
C ALA A 14 -0.71 17.71 2.00
N MET A 15 0.02 18.33 1.06
CA MET A 15 1.36 17.90 0.66
C MET A 15 2.38 18.06 1.79
N VAL A 16 2.33 19.18 2.52
CA VAL A 16 3.16 19.43 3.72
C VAL A 16 2.85 18.44 4.83
N LEU A 17 1.65 17.87 4.91
CA LEU A 17 1.28 16.87 5.92
C LEU A 17 1.63 15.43 5.53
N MET A 18 1.53 15.07 4.25
CA MET A 18 1.80 13.71 3.78
C MET A 18 3.28 13.43 3.56
N ILE A 19 4.04 14.40 3.05
CA ILE A 19 5.48 14.23 2.77
C ILE A 19 6.27 13.85 4.04
N PRO A 20 6.07 14.49 5.21
CA PRO A 20 6.80 14.11 6.43
C PRO A 20 6.45 12.70 6.92
N ARG A 21 5.18 12.28 6.80
CA ARG A 21 4.76 10.93 7.20
C ARG A 21 5.35 9.86 6.29
N ALA A 22 5.37 10.11 4.99
CA ALA A 22 6.01 9.24 4.01
C ALA A 22 7.53 9.17 4.23
N ALA A 23 8.19 10.31 4.43
CA ALA A 23 9.61 10.37 4.76
C ALA A 23 9.93 9.62 6.07
N ALA A 24 9.10 9.76 7.10
CA ALA A 24 9.26 9.03 8.35
C ALA A 24 9.04 7.52 8.18
N ALA A 25 8.09 7.10 7.33
CA ALA A 25 7.89 5.68 7.00
C ALA A 25 9.11 5.10 6.27
N LEU A 26 9.65 5.83 5.28
CA LEU A 26 10.89 5.47 4.59
C LEU A 26 12.08 5.40 5.55
N ALA A 27 12.23 6.38 6.44
CA ALA A 27 13.29 6.40 7.44
C ALA A 27 13.19 5.20 8.39
N ARG A 28 12.00 4.90 8.92
CA ARG A 28 11.78 3.71 9.76
C ARG A 28 12.14 2.42 9.04
N GLY A 29 11.70 2.25 7.80
CA GLY A 29 12.03 1.06 7.00
C GLY A 29 13.55 0.94 6.77
N TYR A 30 14.21 2.06 6.46
CA TYR A 30 15.66 2.09 6.31
C TYR A 30 16.40 1.71 7.61
N LEU A 31 15.94 2.21 8.75
CA LEU A 31 16.53 1.87 10.06
C LEU A 31 16.30 0.39 10.40
N ASN A 32 15.10 -0.14 10.20
CA ASN A 32 14.77 -1.56 10.39
C ASN A 32 15.65 -2.47 9.52
N ARG A 33 15.91 -2.06 8.27
CA ARG A 33 16.85 -2.77 7.39
C ARG A 33 18.25 -2.79 7.98
N ARG A 34 18.76 -1.64 8.45
CA ARG A 34 20.09 -1.54 9.04
C ARG A 34 20.24 -2.34 10.33
N SER A 35 19.18 -2.44 11.13
CA SER A 35 19.17 -3.25 12.35
C SER A 35 18.94 -4.75 12.10
N GLY A 36 18.70 -5.18 10.85
CA GLY A 36 18.39 -6.56 10.53
C GLY A 36 17.04 -7.04 11.10
N SER A 37 16.12 -6.12 11.37
CA SER A 37 14.84 -6.41 12.04
C SER A 37 13.74 -6.92 11.08
N LEU A 38 14.03 -7.01 9.79
CA LEU A 38 13.09 -7.52 8.79
C LEU A 38 12.85 -9.01 9.02
N VAL A 39 11.60 -9.39 9.22
CA VAL A 39 11.20 -10.80 9.26
C VAL A 39 11.42 -11.41 7.86
N PRO A 40 12.11 -12.55 7.74
CA PRO A 40 12.31 -13.21 6.45
C PRO A 40 10.99 -13.42 5.70
N GLY A 41 10.94 -12.91 4.47
CA GLY A 41 9.75 -12.98 3.61
C GLY A 41 8.59 -12.04 3.99
N ALA A 42 8.80 -11.07 4.88
CA ALA A 42 7.81 -10.04 5.18
C ALA A 42 7.37 -9.28 3.92
N GLY A 43 6.05 -9.09 3.81
CA GLY A 43 5.41 -8.51 2.63
C GLY A 43 5.14 -9.52 1.51
N PHE A 44 5.63 -10.77 1.63
CA PHE A 44 5.52 -11.80 0.60
C PHE A 44 5.02 -13.12 1.19
N SER A 45 5.86 -13.91 1.87
CA SER A 45 5.44 -15.17 2.52
C SER A 45 4.61 -14.89 3.77
N VAL A 46 4.99 -13.88 4.54
CA VAL A 46 4.28 -13.42 5.75
C VAL A 46 3.94 -11.93 5.65
N PRO A 47 2.90 -11.43 6.33
CA PRO A 47 2.57 -10.01 6.31
C PRO A 47 3.70 -9.15 6.90
N HIS A 48 4.02 -8.03 6.26
CA HIS A 48 4.80 -6.96 6.86
C HIS A 48 3.92 -6.15 7.80
N VAL A 49 4.34 -5.99 9.05
CA VAL A 49 3.52 -5.41 10.11
C VAL A 49 4.07 -4.04 10.50
N VAL A 50 3.28 -2.99 10.26
CA VAL A 50 3.58 -1.63 10.72
C VAL A 50 2.68 -1.27 11.90
N ARG A 51 3.28 -0.98 13.05
CA ARG A 51 2.57 -0.51 14.25
C ARG A 51 2.46 1.01 14.21
N THR A 52 1.25 1.53 14.37
CA THR A 52 0.97 2.96 14.32
C THR A 52 -0.25 3.30 15.17
N ARG A 53 -0.66 4.57 15.17
CA ARG A 53 -1.83 5.09 15.89
C ARG A 53 -2.67 5.98 14.99
N CYS A 54 -3.96 6.10 15.32
CA CYS A 54 -4.84 7.09 14.72
C CYS A 54 -4.42 8.48 15.21
N GLY A 55 -3.72 9.24 14.39
CA GLY A 55 -3.30 10.59 14.74
C GLY A 55 -4.47 11.58 14.74
N LEU A 56 -4.26 12.77 15.30
CA LEU A 56 -5.28 13.83 15.30
C LEU A 56 -5.74 14.20 13.88
N LEU A 57 -4.82 14.19 12.91
CA LEU A 57 -5.10 14.49 11.51
C LEU A 57 -5.77 13.34 10.74
N ASP A 58 -5.90 12.17 11.37
CA ASP A 58 -6.58 11.02 10.78
C ASP A 58 -8.07 10.98 11.15
N VAL A 59 -8.53 11.83 12.07
CA VAL A 59 -9.89 11.81 12.63
C VAL A 59 -10.78 12.78 11.86
N ASP A 60 -12.03 12.37 11.59
CA ASP A 60 -13.05 13.23 11.00
C ASP A 60 -14.03 13.82 12.03
N GLY A 61 -15.05 14.56 11.55
CA GLY A 61 -16.05 15.20 12.41
C GLY A 61 -16.94 14.24 13.19
N PHE A 62 -16.95 12.94 12.86
CA PHE A 62 -17.71 11.92 13.59
C PHE A 62 -16.90 11.27 14.71
N GLY A 63 -15.66 11.69 14.92
CA GLY A 63 -14.85 11.27 16.05
C GLY A 63 -14.24 9.87 15.90
N HIS A 64 -14.12 9.37 14.67
CA HIS A 64 -13.37 8.15 14.33
C HIS A 64 -12.37 8.43 13.22
N MET A 65 -11.50 7.45 12.93
CA MET A 65 -10.61 7.53 11.78
C MET A 65 -11.40 7.75 10.49
N ASN A 66 -11.03 8.78 9.75
CA ASN A 66 -11.56 9.08 8.44
C ASN A 66 -11.30 7.92 7.47
N ASN A 67 -12.28 7.55 6.66
CA ASN A 67 -12.15 6.48 5.66
C ASN A 67 -10.91 6.64 4.75
N ALA A 68 -10.57 7.86 4.35
CA ALA A 68 -9.40 8.15 3.55
C ALA A 68 -8.09 7.87 4.30
N ALA A 69 -8.06 8.06 5.62
CA ALA A 69 -6.88 7.81 6.44
C ALA A 69 -6.51 6.32 6.49
N TYR A 70 -7.46 5.40 6.33
CA TYR A 70 -7.14 3.97 6.17
C TYR A 70 -6.24 3.74 4.95
N PHE A 71 -6.53 4.38 3.81
CA PHE A 71 -5.69 4.28 2.61
C PHE A 71 -4.32 4.92 2.82
N THR A 72 -4.27 6.06 3.51
CA THR A 72 -3.01 6.70 3.91
C THR A 72 -2.15 5.74 4.72
N HIS A 73 -2.71 5.07 5.73
CA HIS A 73 -1.96 4.10 6.54
C HIS A 73 -1.52 2.88 5.73
N CYS A 74 -2.34 2.40 4.78
CA CYS A 74 -1.96 1.34 3.85
C CYS A 74 -0.77 1.77 2.96
N GLU A 75 -0.78 3.02 2.47
CA GLU A 75 0.31 3.55 1.66
C GLU A 75 1.61 3.73 2.46
N LEU A 76 1.52 4.28 3.67
CA LEU A 76 2.67 4.43 4.57
C LEU A 76 3.29 3.07 4.91
N ALA A 77 2.48 2.02 5.08
CA ALA A 77 2.99 0.67 5.28
C ALA A 77 3.76 0.15 4.06
N ARG A 78 3.27 0.40 2.84
CA ARG A 78 4.00 0.06 1.60
C ARG A 78 5.32 0.83 1.49
N TRP A 79 5.35 2.12 1.81
CA TRP A 79 6.59 2.91 1.80
C TRP A 79 7.61 2.38 2.81
N GLN A 80 7.16 2.01 4.00
CA GLN A 80 8.05 1.39 5.00
C GLN A 80 8.59 0.04 4.50
N LEU A 81 7.73 -0.84 3.96
CA LEU A 81 8.14 -2.11 3.36
C LEU A 81 9.20 -1.92 2.27
N ILE A 82 8.96 -1.00 1.32
CA ILE A 82 9.89 -0.66 0.21
C ILE A 82 11.28 -0.28 0.74
N ALA A 83 11.33 0.58 1.76
CA ALA A 83 12.62 0.98 2.35
C ALA A 83 13.30 -0.18 3.09
N GLU A 84 12.51 -1.00 3.80
CA GLU A 84 13.00 -2.11 4.61
C GLU A 84 13.60 -3.25 3.77
N VAL A 85 12.95 -3.60 2.66
CA VAL A 85 13.48 -4.59 1.70
C VAL A 85 14.61 -4.04 0.83
N GLY A 86 14.94 -2.75 0.95
CA GLY A 86 16.05 -2.12 0.22
C GLY A 86 15.69 -1.65 -1.20
N ALA A 87 14.42 -1.74 -1.56
CA ALA A 87 13.91 -1.38 -2.88
C ALA A 87 14.04 0.12 -3.20
N LEU A 88 14.11 0.97 -2.19
CA LEU A 88 14.14 2.42 -2.38
C LEU A 88 15.32 2.87 -3.28
N ALA A 89 16.50 2.29 -3.11
CA ALA A 89 17.68 2.63 -3.92
C ALA A 89 17.49 2.23 -5.39
N VAL A 90 16.90 1.06 -5.63
CA VAL A 90 16.57 0.54 -6.95
C VAL A 90 15.52 1.42 -7.63
N MET A 91 14.47 1.79 -6.90
CA MET A 91 13.43 2.68 -7.41
C MET A 91 14.00 4.04 -7.84
N GLN A 92 14.96 4.59 -7.08
CA GLN A 92 15.63 5.84 -7.46
C GLN A 92 16.51 5.67 -8.70
N ARG A 93 17.35 4.62 -8.74
CA ARG A 93 18.27 4.34 -9.86
C ARG A 93 17.51 4.11 -11.17
N GLU A 94 16.49 3.27 -11.13
CA GLU A 94 15.69 2.87 -12.29
C GLU A 94 14.53 3.83 -12.58
N ARG A 95 14.39 4.92 -11.80
CA ARG A 95 13.30 5.91 -11.90
C ARG A 95 11.91 5.26 -11.89
N LEU A 96 11.71 4.34 -10.95
CA LEU A 96 10.46 3.61 -10.78
C LEU A 96 9.44 4.45 -10.04
N ILE A 97 8.22 4.46 -10.55
CA ILE A 97 7.06 5.09 -9.94
C ILE A 97 6.02 4.01 -9.72
N PHE A 98 5.52 3.96 -8.49
CA PHE A 98 4.45 3.06 -8.08
C PHE A 98 3.11 3.80 -8.20
N LEU A 99 2.15 3.19 -8.90
CA LEU A 99 0.86 3.79 -9.17
C LEU A 99 -0.25 2.82 -8.76
N VAL A 100 -1.12 3.25 -7.85
CA VAL A 100 -2.33 2.51 -7.51
C VAL A 100 -3.35 2.72 -8.64
N GLY A 101 -3.81 1.64 -9.25
CA GLY A 101 -4.81 1.65 -10.32
C GLY A 101 -6.23 1.48 -9.81
N SER A 102 -6.42 0.61 -8.80
CA SER A 102 -7.70 0.40 -8.16
C SER A 102 -7.54 -0.12 -6.74
N THR A 103 -8.55 0.14 -5.92
CA THR A 103 -8.59 -0.31 -4.53
C THR A 103 -10.03 -0.65 -4.16
N VAL A 104 -10.21 -1.70 -3.38
CA VAL A 104 -11.50 -2.04 -2.76
C VAL A 104 -11.27 -2.28 -1.28
N THR A 105 -12.11 -1.67 -0.45
CA THR A 105 -12.02 -1.79 1.00
C THR A 105 -13.34 -2.27 1.57
N ARG A 106 -13.23 -3.22 2.49
CA ARG A 106 -14.29 -3.58 3.42
C ARG A 106 -13.95 -3.05 4.81
N PHE A 107 -14.72 -2.06 5.26
CA PHE A 107 -14.71 -1.61 6.66
C PHE A 107 -15.60 -2.53 7.49
N ARG A 108 -15.09 -3.02 8.63
CA ARG A 108 -15.80 -3.89 9.57
C ARG A 108 -16.05 -3.18 10.89
N ARG A 109 -15.05 -2.43 11.37
CA ARG A 109 -15.11 -1.68 12.63
C ARG A 109 -14.25 -0.43 12.55
N GLU A 110 -14.67 0.62 13.24
CA GLU A 110 -13.94 1.88 13.33
C GLU A 110 -12.66 1.77 14.18
N VAL A 111 -11.68 2.61 13.85
CA VAL A 111 -10.52 2.92 14.69
C VAL A 111 -10.81 4.23 15.41
N ARG A 112 -10.71 4.21 16.74
CA ARG A 112 -10.93 5.38 17.59
C ARG A 112 -9.72 6.34 17.57
N PRO A 113 -9.92 7.63 17.89
CA PRO A 113 -8.84 8.59 18.02
C PRO A 113 -7.74 8.09 18.97
N PHE A 114 -6.48 8.23 18.57
CA PHE A 114 -5.28 7.82 19.31
C PHE A 114 -5.14 6.31 19.60
N GLN A 115 -6.08 5.50 19.12
CA GLN A 115 -6.05 4.06 19.27
C GLN A 115 -4.85 3.47 18.51
N PRO A 116 -4.04 2.60 19.14
CA PRO A 116 -2.99 1.86 18.45
C PRO A 116 -3.59 0.75 17.60
N PHE A 117 -2.95 0.50 16.47
CA PHE A 117 -3.30 -0.60 15.56
C PHE A 117 -2.09 -1.00 14.73
N GLU A 118 -2.24 -2.12 14.04
CA GLU A 118 -1.26 -2.72 13.15
C GLU A 118 -1.79 -2.72 11.72
N VAL A 119 -0.94 -2.34 10.76
CA VAL A 119 -1.19 -2.50 9.33
C VAL A 119 -0.41 -3.70 8.86
N HIS A 120 -1.13 -4.79 8.55
CA HIS A 120 -0.58 -6.03 8.02
C HIS A 120 -0.64 -5.96 6.50
N THR A 121 0.52 -5.84 5.84
CA THR A 121 0.64 -5.65 4.39
C THR A 121 1.28 -6.87 3.74
N GLN A 122 0.65 -7.42 2.71
CA GLN A 122 1.18 -8.54 1.96
C GLN A 122 0.90 -8.39 0.47
N VAL A 123 1.86 -8.75 -0.38
CA VAL A 123 1.64 -8.96 -1.81
C VAL A 123 0.95 -10.31 -1.97
N LEU A 124 -0.30 -10.30 -2.41
CA LEU A 124 -1.06 -11.54 -2.64
C LEU A 124 -0.61 -12.27 -3.89
N GLY A 125 -0.13 -11.54 -4.89
CA GLY A 125 0.33 -12.06 -6.17
C GLY A 125 0.41 -10.96 -7.23
N TRP A 126 0.77 -11.34 -8.44
CA TRP A 126 0.87 -10.43 -9.57
C TRP A 126 0.64 -11.14 -10.90
N ASP A 127 0.25 -10.34 -11.90
CA ASP A 127 0.22 -10.69 -13.31
C ASP A 127 1.40 -10.03 -14.06
N GLU A 128 1.38 -10.07 -15.40
CA GLU A 128 2.45 -9.46 -16.23
C GLU A 128 2.59 -7.94 -16.04
N ARG A 129 1.52 -7.26 -15.58
CA ARG A 129 1.39 -5.81 -15.62
C ARG A 129 1.26 -5.17 -14.24
N SER A 130 0.69 -5.88 -13.28
CA SER A 130 0.24 -5.35 -12.01
C SER A 130 0.36 -6.36 -10.88
N MET A 131 0.53 -5.85 -9.68
CA MET A 131 0.55 -6.63 -8.45
C MET A 131 -0.63 -6.24 -7.56
N VAL A 132 -1.10 -7.18 -6.75
CA VAL A 132 -2.18 -6.96 -5.79
C VAL A 132 -1.63 -7.05 -4.37
N TYR A 133 -1.82 -5.98 -3.61
CA TYR A 133 -1.58 -5.94 -2.17
C TYR A 133 -2.86 -6.21 -1.41
N GLU A 134 -2.73 -6.92 -0.30
CA GLU A 134 -3.69 -6.92 0.79
C GLU A 134 -3.16 -6.12 1.97
N HIS A 135 -4.03 -5.29 2.53
CA HIS A 135 -3.81 -4.61 3.80
C HIS A 135 -4.92 -4.95 4.77
N ASN A 136 -4.55 -5.59 5.88
CA ASN A 136 -5.45 -5.82 7.00
C ASN A 136 -5.07 -4.87 8.15
N ILE A 137 -5.99 -3.99 8.53
CA ILE A 137 -5.82 -3.16 9.73
C ILE A 137 -6.43 -3.89 10.91
N ARG A 138 -5.64 -4.11 11.96
CA ARG A 138 -5.97 -4.93 13.14
C ARG A 138 -5.57 -4.21 14.43
N LEU A 139 -6.24 -4.49 15.55
CA LEU A 139 -5.81 -3.94 16.86
C LEU A 139 -4.53 -4.62 17.38
N SER A 140 -4.39 -5.91 17.08
CA SER A 140 -3.25 -6.76 17.37
C SER A 140 -3.22 -7.92 16.37
N ALA A 141 -2.11 -8.67 16.32
CA ALA A 141 -1.94 -9.82 15.43
C ALA A 141 -3.12 -10.82 15.50
N ASP A 142 -3.60 -11.11 16.70
CA ASP A 142 -4.68 -12.09 16.93
C ASP A 142 -6.10 -11.51 16.79
N SER A 143 -6.22 -10.18 16.68
CA SER A 143 -7.52 -9.53 16.53
C SER A 143 -8.07 -9.68 15.10
N PRO A 144 -9.40 -9.78 14.92
CA PRO A 144 -9.99 -9.76 13.58
C PRO A 144 -9.72 -8.43 12.86
N PRO A 145 -9.66 -8.40 11.51
CA PRO A 145 -9.48 -7.16 10.76
C PRO A 145 -10.59 -6.14 11.06
N LEU A 146 -10.19 -4.92 11.40
CA LEU A 146 -11.05 -3.73 11.44
C LEU A 146 -11.40 -3.27 10.02
N SER A 147 -10.44 -3.37 9.11
CA SER A 147 -10.64 -3.20 7.67
C SER A 147 -9.75 -4.15 6.88
N GLN A 148 -10.19 -4.49 5.68
CA GLN A 148 -9.42 -5.23 4.69
C GLN A 148 -9.47 -4.46 3.39
N THR A 149 -8.29 -4.18 2.82
CA THR A 149 -8.13 -3.40 1.61
C THR A 149 -7.33 -4.19 0.60
N LEU A 150 -7.90 -4.45 -0.57
CA LEU A 150 -7.15 -4.93 -1.72
C LEU A 150 -6.78 -3.74 -2.60
N CYS A 151 -5.53 -3.70 -3.05
CA CYS A 151 -4.97 -2.60 -3.82
C CYS A 151 -4.22 -3.16 -5.03
N ARG A 152 -4.68 -2.85 -6.24
CA ARG A 152 -3.98 -3.17 -7.48
C ARG A 152 -3.05 -2.02 -7.83
N ALA A 153 -1.79 -2.35 -8.09
CA ALA A 153 -0.79 -1.36 -8.43
C ALA A 153 0.09 -1.80 -9.60
N VAL A 154 0.57 -0.80 -10.33
CA VAL A 154 1.50 -0.95 -11.45
C VAL A 154 2.78 -0.20 -11.16
N VAL A 155 3.88 -0.69 -11.74
CA VAL A 155 5.19 -0.02 -11.67
C VAL A 155 5.52 0.53 -13.05
N LYS A 156 5.99 1.78 -13.11
CA LYS A 156 6.46 2.40 -14.35
C LYS A 156 7.88 2.91 -14.21
N SER A 157 8.70 2.72 -15.25
CA SER A 157 9.99 3.40 -15.42
C SER A 157 9.91 4.31 -16.64
N LYS A 158 10.22 5.60 -16.46
CA LYS A 158 10.27 6.59 -17.57
C LYS A 158 9.01 6.54 -18.48
N GLY A 159 7.83 6.37 -17.87
CA GLY A 159 6.54 6.29 -18.55
C GLY A 159 6.16 4.90 -19.11
N LYS A 160 7.10 3.95 -19.17
CA LYS A 160 6.85 2.57 -19.62
C LYS A 160 6.50 1.66 -18.46
N LEU A 161 5.62 0.69 -18.71
CA LEU A 161 5.25 -0.32 -17.73
C LEU A 161 6.45 -1.25 -17.45
N VAL A 162 6.66 -1.58 -16.18
CA VAL A 162 7.64 -2.57 -15.72
C VAL A 162 6.86 -3.72 -15.12
N SER A 163 7.18 -4.95 -15.52
CA SER A 163 6.51 -6.13 -14.95
C SER A 163 6.85 -6.25 -13.47
N PRO A 164 5.90 -6.72 -12.63
CA PRO A 164 6.16 -7.00 -11.22
C PRO A 164 7.37 -7.91 -11.01
N GLU A 165 7.56 -8.92 -11.85
CA GLU A 165 8.72 -9.81 -11.83
C GLU A 165 10.04 -9.07 -11.99
N ALA A 166 10.20 -8.28 -13.07
CA ALA A 166 11.41 -7.49 -13.29
C ALA A 166 11.64 -6.47 -12.15
N PHE A 167 10.56 -5.97 -11.55
CA PHE A 167 10.65 -5.12 -10.37
C PHE A 167 11.18 -5.88 -9.14
N PHE A 168 10.65 -7.08 -8.84
CA PHE A 168 11.08 -7.91 -7.72
C PHE A 168 12.53 -8.39 -7.88
N GLU A 169 12.94 -8.77 -9.09
CA GLU A 169 14.31 -9.09 -9.44
C GLU A 169 15.25 -7.89 -9.25
N ALA A 170 14.86 -6.71 -9.74
CA ALA A 170 15.65 -5.49 -9.56
C ALA A 170 15.83 -5.13 -8.08
N MET A 171 14.87 -5.46 -7.22
CA MET A 171 14.97 -5.31 -5.77
C MET A 171 15.90 -6.32 -5.09
N GLY A 172 16.39 -7.32 -5.81
CA GLY A 172 17.27 -8.37 -5.27
C GLY A 172 16.56 -9.31 -4.31
N LEU A 173 15.25 -9.51 -4.48
CA LEU A 173 14.52 -10.52 -3.71
C LEU A 173 14.94 -11.93 -4.15
N PRO A 174 14.99 -12.91 -3.23
CA PRO A 174 15.31 -14.30 -3.61
C PRO A 174 14.35 -14.80 -4.69
N THR A 175 14.88 -15.40 -5.75
CA THR A 175 14.09 -15.92 -6.87
C THR A 175 13.02 -16.89 -6.38
N GLU A 176 13.32 -17.74 -5.40
CA GLU A 176 12.36 -18.65 -4.76
C GLU A 176 11.16 -17.92 -4.15
N LEU A 177 11.36 -16.75 -3.54
CA LEU A 177 10.29 -15.93 -2.98
C LEU A 177 9.40 -15.35 -4.08
N VAL A 178 10.03 -14.92 -5.18
CA VAL A 178 9.33 -14.40 -6.37
C VAL A 178 8.52 -15.52 -7.03
N GLU A 179 9.12 -16.68 -7.24
CA GLU A 179 8.47 -17.84 -7.86
C GLU A 179 7.34 -18.40 -6.99
N SER A 180 7.51 -18.47 -5.66
CA SER A 180 6.46 -18.96 -4.74
C SER A 180 5.15 -18.16 -4.80
N ARG A 181 5.21 -16.94 -5.35
CA ARG A 181 4.06 -16.04 -5.46
C ARG A 181 3.61 -15.81 -6.92
N ARG A 182 4.33 -16.34 -7.91
CA ARG A 182 3.87 -16.33 -9.30
C ARG A 182 2.58 -17.15 -9.43
N GLY A 183 1.56 -16.61 -10.11
CA GLY A 183 0.29 -17.32 -10.31
C GLY A 183 -0.60 -17.47 -9.07
N THR A 184 -0.19 -16.98 -7.89
CA THR A 184 -1.00 -17.07 -6.66
C THR A 184 -2.29 -16.25 -6.66
N MET A 185 -2.49 -15.42 -7.69
CA MET A 185 -3.80 -14.82 -7.96
C MET A 185 -4.81 -15.86 -8.50
N GLU A 186 -4.33 -16.92 -9.16
CA GLU A 186 -5.17 -18.01 -9.66
C GLU A 186 -5.68 -18.86 -8.49
N GLY A 187 -6.99 -19.12 -8.47
CA GLY A 187 -7.65 -19.86 -7.38
C GLY A 187 -7.94 -19.04 -6.12
N ASN A 188 -7.47 -17.79 -6.00
CA ASN A 188 -7.87 -16.90 -4.91
C ASN A 188 -9.17 -16.19 -5.25
N GLU A 189 -10.29 -16.65 -4.68
CA GLU A 189 -11.62 -16.11 -4.94
C GLU A 189 -11.75 -14.61 -4.67
N THR A 190 -11.07 -14.10 -3.64
CA THR A 190 -11.16 -12.68 -3.27
C THR A 190 -10.44 -11.81 -4.31
N VAL A 191 -9.28 -12.27 -4.77
CA VAL A 191 -8.52 -11.60 -5.84
C VAL A 191 -9.27 -11.69 -7.18
N ALA A 192 -9.88 -12.83 -7.49
CA ALA A 192 -10.70 -13.01 -8.69
C ALA A 192 -11.92 -12.08 -8.68
N ALA A 193 -12.65 -12.00 -7.56
CA ALA A 193 -13.79 -11.08 -7.40
C ALA A 193 -13.36 -9.62 -7.53
N PHE A 194 -12.22 -9.24 -6.94
CA PHE A 194 -11.67 -7.91 -7.10
C PHE A 194 -11.28 -7.60 -8.55
N ALA A 195 -10.65 -8.55 -9.26
CA ALA A 195 -10.31 -8.40 -10.67
C ALA A 195 -11.57 -8.24 -11.55
N ALA A 196 -12.63 -9.00 -11.27
CA ALA A 196 -13.91 -8.88 -11.96
C ALA A 196 -14.55 -7.50 -11.74
N LEU A 197 -14.53 -6.99 -10.50
CA LEU A 197 -15.03 -5.65 -10.19
C LEU A 197 -14.22 -4.56 -10.91
N ASP A 198 -12.89 -4.65 -10.89
CA ASP A 198 -12.00 -3.70 -11.60
C ASP A 198 -12.28 -3.68 -13.11
N ALA A 199 -12.46 -4.86 -13.72
CA ALA A 199 -12.82 -4.98 -15.13
C ALA A 199 -14.20 -4.36 -15.43
N ALA A 200 -15.20 -4.61 -14.58
CA ALA A 200 -16.52 -4.03 -14.71
C ALA A 200 -16.51 -2.49 -14.60
N GLN A 201 -15.73 -1.93 -13.67
CA GLN A 201 -15.57 -0.48 -13.54
C GLN A 201 -14.95 0.15 -14.79
N LYS A 202 -13.92 -0.49 -15.36
CA LYS A 202 -13.30 -0.05 -16.62
C LYS A 202 -14.29 -0.08 -17.79
N ALA A 203 -15.04 -1.17 -17.94
CA ALA A 203 -16.05 -1.30 -18.99
C ALA A 203 -17.16 -0.25 -18.85
N SER A 204 -17.65 -0.03 -17.62
CA SER A 204 -18.66 1.00 -17.35
C SER A 204 -18.17 2.40 -17.68
N ALA A 205 -16.90 2.74 -17.40
CA ALA A 205 -16.34 4.03 -17.73
C ALA A 205 -16.13 4.24 -19.24
N ALA A 206 -15.83 3.17 -19.98
CA ALA A 206 -15.68 3.24 -21.44
C ALA A 206 -17.02 3.40 -22.19
N ALA A 207 -18.13 3.07 -21.53
CA ALA A 207 -19.48 3.19 -22.08
C ALA A 207 -20.18 4.53 -21.76
N ALA A 208 -19.55 5.40 -20.96
CA ALA A 208 -20.07 6.70 -20.53
C ALA A 208 -19.48 7.85 -21.35
#